data_AF-A0A078LRE3-F1
#
_entry.id   AF-A0A078LRE3-F1
#
_cell.length_a   1.000
_cell.length_b   1.000
_cell.length_c   1.000
_cell.angle_alpha   90.00
_cell.angle_beta   90.00
_cell.angle_gamma   90.00
#
_symmetry.space_group_name_H-M   'P 1'
#
loop_
_entity.id
_entity.type
_entity.pdbx_description
1 polymer ?
#
loop_
_entity_poly.entity_id
_entity_poly.type
_entity_poly.pdbx_seq_one_letter_code
_entity_poly.pdbx_strand_id
1 'polypeptide(L)' 'MNFSSFSEFIAMGNHGLYVWTAYGISLAVLLLNVALPMLARRRYLQEEARRLRREEMK' A
#
# COMPACT_ATOMS: atom_id res chain seq x y z
N MET A 1 -20.02 17.26 29.24
CA MET A 1 -18.87 17.38 28.33
C MET A 1 -18.63 15.97 27.79
N ASN A 2 -19.00 15.69 26.53
CA ASN A 2 -19.27 14.32 26.06
C ASN A 2 -18.14 13.69 25.21
N PHE A 3 -17.06 14.42 24.91
CA PHE A 3 -15.86 13.87 24.27
C PHE A 3 -14.66 14.64 24.79
N SER A 4 -13.94 14.08 25.76
CA SER A 4 -12.94 14.85 26.53
C SER A 4 -11.53 14.69 25.98
N SER A 5 -11.31 13.88 24.94
CA SER A 5 -9.97 13.62 24.40
C SER A 5 -9.98 13.00 23.01
N PHE A 6 -9.00 13.37 22.16
CA PHE A 6 -8.66 12.68 20.92
C PHE A 6 -8.45 11.16 21.14
N SER A 7 -8.02 10.78 22.35
CA SER A 7 -7.86 9.38 22.75
C SER A 7 -9.19 8.62 22.83
N GLU A 8 -10.32 9.23 23.20
CA GLU A 8 -11.65 8.58 23.18
C GLU A 8 -12.17 8.41 21.76
N PHE A 9 -11.78 9.30 20.85
CA PHE A 9 -12.13 9.22 19.44
C PHE A 9 -11.40 8.07 18.74
N ILE A 10 -10.11 7.87 19.05
CA ILE A 10 -9.33 6.70 18.61
C ILE A 10 -9.83 5.43 19.31
N ALA A 11 -10.05 5.50 20.62
CA ALA A 11 -10.43 4.37 21.46
C ALA A 11 -11.95 4.18 21.55
N MET A 12 -12.72 4.60 20.53
CA MET A 12 -14.19 4.63 20.35
C MET A 12 -14.95 3.43 21.02
N GLY A 13 -14.90 3.36 22.34
CA GLY A 13 -15.14 2.15 23.13
C GLY A 13 -14.54 0.86 22.54
N ASN A 14 -15.34 -0.21 22.61
CA ASN A 14 -15.03 -1.56 22.13
C ASN A 14 -15.01 -1.69 20.58
N HIS A 15 -15.26 -0.61 19.83
CA HIS A 15 -15.45 -0.66 18.37
C HIS A 15 -14.34 0.02 17.56
N GLY A 16 -13.49 0.83 18.20
CA GLY A 16 -12.37 1.49 17.52
C GLY A 16 -11.44 0.49 16.81
N LEU A 17 -11.18 -0.65 17.43
CA LEU A 17 -10.33 -1.71 16.86
C LEU A 17 -10.87 -2.25 15.52
N TYR A 18 -12.19 -2.42 15.40
CA TYR A 18 -12.82 -2.85 14.14
C TYR A 18 -12.77 -1.79 13.05
N VAL A 19 -12.97 -0.53 13.41
CA VAL A 19 -12.95 0.59 12.47
C VAL A 19 -11.53 0.80 11.92
N TRP A 20 -10.54 0.88 12.80
CA TRP A 20 -9.14 1.05 12.42
C TRP A 20 -8.58 -0.13 11.63
N THR A 21 -8.96 -1.37 11.96
CA THR A 21 -8.56 -2.55 11.17
C THR A 21 -9.23 -2.55 9.79
N ALA A 22 -10.51 -2.18 9.67
CA ALA A 22 -11.17 -2.05 8.37
C ALA A 22 -10.51 -0.97 7.49
N TYR A 23 -10.19 0.20 8.05
CA TYR A 23 -9.43 1.24 7.34
C TYR A 23 -8.02 0.77 6.99
N GLY A 24 -7.34 0.09 7.90
CA GLY A 24 -6.00 -0.44 7.67
C GLY A 24 -5.96 -1.48 6.55
N ILE A 25 -6.92 -2.41 6.54
CA ILE A 25 -7.06 -3.42 5.48
C ILE A 25 -7.40 -2.75 4.16
N SER A 26 -8.35 -1.81 4.14
CA SER A 26 -8.73 -1.08 2.94
C SER A 26 -7.54 -0.31 2.34
N LEU A 27 -6.79 0.41 3.19
CA LEU A 27 -5.58 1.13 2.78
C LEU A 27 -4.51 0.16 2.27
N ALA A 28 -4.31 -0.98 2.94
CA ALA A 28 -3.36 -2.00 2.49
C ALA A 28 -3.74 -2.56 1.11
N VAL A 29 -5.02 -2.84 0.86
CA VAL A 29 -5.51 -3.30 -0.44
C VAL A 29 -5.30 -2.23 -1.51
N LEU A 30 -5.60 -0.96 -1.23
CA LEU A 30 -5.35 0.15 -2.16
C LEU A 30 -3.86 0.27 -2.49
N LEU A 31 -2.99 0.24 -1.48
CA LEU A 31 -1.55 0.31 -1.65
C LEU A 31 -1.03 -0.88 -2.45
N LEU A 32 -1.50 -2.10 -2.18
CA LEU A 32 -1.12 -3.28 -2.95
C LEU A 32 -1.58 -3.17 -4.41
N ASN A 33 -2.78 -2.67 -4.64
CA ASN A 33 -3.31 -2.50 -5.99
C ASN A 33 -2.48 -1.54 -6.84
N VAL A 34 -1.86 -0.52 -6.23
CA VAL A 34 -0.95 0.42 -6.91
C VAL A 34 0.49 -0.08 -6.93
N ALA A 35 0.96 -0.70 -5.85
CA ALA A 35 2.34 -1.16 -5.71
C ALA A 35 2.66 -2.34 -6.62
N LEU A 36 1.74 -3.31 -6.76
CA LEU A 36 1.91 -4.47 -7.63
C LEU A 36 2.18 -4.11 -9.10
N PRO A 37 1.35 -3.29 -9.78
CA PRO A 37 1.61 -2.89 -11.17
C PRO A 37 2.84 -1.99 -11.28
N MET A 38 3.13 -1.15 -10.28
CA MET A 38 4.35 -0.33 -10.30
C MET A 38 5.62 -1.17 -10.21
N LEU A 39 5.63 -2.18 -9.35
CA LEU A 39 6.73 -3.15 -9.22
C LEU A 39 6.86 -4.01 -10.48
N ALA A 40 5.73 -4.48 -11.05
CA ALA A 40 5.72 -5.21 -12.31
C ALA A 40 6.32 -4.36 -13.44
N ARG A 41 5.89 -3.11 -13.59
CA ARG A 41 6.42 -2.18 -14.60
C ARG A 41 7.92 -1.94 -14.44
N ARG A 42 8.41 -1.79 -13.20
CA ARG A 42 9.85 -1.68 -12.92
C ARG A 42 10.61 -2.95 -13.36
N ARG A 43 10.06 -4.13 -13.11
CA ARG A 43 10.65 -5.40 -13.55
C ARG A 43 10.71 -5.51 -15.08
N TYR A 44 9.62 -5.16 -15.77
CA TYR A 44 9.57 -5.13 -17.23
C TYR A 44 10.64 -4.22 -17.82
N LEU A 45 10.74 -2.97 -17.35
CA LEU A 45 11.76 -2.02 -17.83
C LEU A 45 13.19 -2.51 -17.57
N GLN A 46 13.44 -3.15 -16.43
CA GLN A 46 14.76 -3.73 -16.13
C GLN A 46 15.08 -4.93 -17.03
N GLU A 47 14.09 -5.76 -17.37
CA GLU A 47 14.28 -6.87 -18.30
C GLU A 47 14.58 -6.40 -19.71
N GLU A 48 13.90 -5.35 -20.16
CA GLU A 48 14.09 -4.76 -21.49
C GLU A 48 15.47 -4.09 -21.61
N ALA A 49 15.90 -3.34 -20.59
CA ALA A 49 17.26 -2.79 -20.52
C ALA A 49 18.34 -3.89 -20.54
N ARG A 50 18.07 -5.06 -19.93
CA ARG A 50 18.97 -6.22 -19.99
C ARG A 50 18.97 -6.91 -21.36
N ARG A 51 17.87 -6.86 -22.12
CA ARG A 51 17.81 -7.40 -23.49
C ARG A 51 18.60 -6.53 -24.46
N LEU A 52 18.40 -5.21 -24.42
CA LEU A 52 19.13 -4.26 -25.28
C LEU A 52 20.65 -4.37 -25.11
N ARG A 53 21.15 -4.47 -23.88
CA ARG A 53 22.58 -4.69 -23.61
C ARG A 53 23.15 -5.99 -24.16
N ARG A 54 22.31 -7.00 -24.39
CA ARG A 54 22.74 -8.28 -24.99
C ARG A 54 22.69 -8.24 -26.52
N GLU A 55 21.82 -7.43 -27.09
CA GLU A 55 21.77 -7.20 -28.53
C GLU A 55 22.90 -6.27 -29.00
N GLU A 56 23.28 -5.27 -28.22
CA GLU A 56 24.47 -4.43 -28.51
C GLU A 56 25.81 -5.20 -28.44
N MET A 57 25.85 -6.33 -27.74
CA MET A 57 27.06 -7.13 -27.55
C MET A 57 27.22 -8.24 -28.59
N LYS A 58 26.30 -8.35 -29.55
CA LYS A 58 26.28 -9.34 -30.63
C LYS A 58 26.62 -8.70 -31.96
#